data_AF-A0A850AYJ0-F1
#
_entry.id   AF-A0A850AYJ0-F1
#
_cell.length_a   1.000
_cell.length_b   1.000
_cell.length_c   1.000
_cell.angle_alpha   90.00
_cell.angle_beta   90.00
_cell.angle_gamma   90.00
#
_symmetry.space_group_name_H-M   'P 1'
#
loop_
_entity.id
_entity.type
_entity.pdbx_description
1 polymer ?
#
loop_
_entity_poly.entity_id
_entity_poly.type
_entity_poly.pdbx_seq_one_letter_code
_entity_poly.pdbx_strand_id
1 'polypeptide(L)'
;MIRTGVLVSVDPTGMQCSIRHTSGVIDYHVPTSAVLIHTRKPTDLTAFTVGLEVTVRVGRSSNGQPRLYDLTDSSSWRWLTRIRREITEGTITEIRSSEIVLKDRAEGGLYPYRITEKSRLERDGKPASMADYAVGDTVWIAPRMLPSGAAMATAVAGSKAAAGVLRERSQPTVTGTVEKWDLAGRSLTLKTRAGDRRILVVANDCVIRRDGKTVPAAVLKAGAYLTAHIKRFEEGVERVQRMTLKKPPARSPQR
;
A
#
# COMPACT_ATOMS: atom_id res chain seq x y z
N MET A 1 11.63 -10.72 8.77
CA MET A 1 11.58 -12.18 8.51
C MET A 1 10.21 -12.68 8.92
N ILE A 2 9.64 -13.64 8.20
CA ILE A 2 8.36 -14.28 8.54
C ILE A 2 8.68 -15.69 9.02
N ARG A 3 8.02 -16.14 10.09
CA ARG A 3 8.17 -17.50 10.64
C ARG A 3 6.80 -18.04 11.04
N THR A 4 6.64 -19.34 11.00
CA THR A 4 5.48 -20.05 11.56
C THR A 4 5.92 -20.89 12.75
N GLY A 5 5.02 -21.15 13.67
CA GLY A 5 5.29 -21.96 14.86
C GLY A 5 4.05 -22.20 15.70
N VAL A 6 4.23 -22.85 16.83
CA VAL A 6 3.15 -23.12 17.80
C VAL A 6 3.35 -22.26 19.04
N LEU A 7 2.33 -21.53 19.45
CA LEU A 7 2.37 -20.73 20.68
C LEU A 7 2.51 -21.64 21.91
N VAL A 8 3.52 -21.41 22.74
CA VAL A 8 3.84 -22.26 23.92
C VAL A 8 3.37 -21.60 25.21
N SER A 9 3.55 -20.28 25.32
CA SER A 9 3.15 -19.52 26.49
C SER A 9 2.91 -18.07 26.11
N VAL A 10 2.07 -17.42 26.92
CA VAL A 10 1.83 -15.98 26.92
C VAL A 10 2.04 -15.53 28.36
N ASP A 11 2.88 -14.52 28.56
CA ASP A 11 3.04 -13.88 29.87
C ASP A 11 1.71 -13.21 30.28
N PRO A 12 1.24 -13.35 31.53
CA PRO A 12 0.10 -12.62 32.09
C PRO A 12 0.10 -11.11 31.80
N THR A 13 1.27 -10.46 31.65
CA THR A 13 1.34 -9.03 31.32
C THR A 13 1.00 -8.71 29.86
N GLY A 14 0.94 -9.72 28.99
CA GLY A 14 0.72 -9.56 27.56
C GLY A 14 1.93 -8.99 26.78
N MET A 15 3.08 -8.83 27.43
CA MET A 15 4.27 -8.22 26.81
C MET A 15 5.24 -9.25 26.23
N GLN A 16 5.06 -10.54 26.52
CA GLN A 16 5.93 -11.61 26.04
C GLN A 16 5.15 -12.85 25.64
N CYS A 17 5.65 -13.55 24.62
CA CYS A 17 5.20 -14.89 24.29
C CYS A 17 6.36 -15.78 23.84
N SER A 18 6.23 -17.08 24.09
CA SER A 18 7.17 -18.09 23.60
C SER A 18 6.55 -18.87 22.47
N ILE A 19 7.25 -19.02 21.36
CA ILE A 19 6.76 -19.76 20.19
C ILE A 19 7.76 -20.85 19.84
N ARG A 20 7.27 -22.08 19.69
CA ARG A 20 8.04 -23.23 19.22
C ARG A 20 8.09 -23.19 17.70
N HIS A 21 9.28 -22.98 17.18
CA HIS A 21 9.62 -23.14 15.76
C HIS A 21 10.32 -24.48 15.53
N THR A 22 10.57 -24.82 14.28
CA THR A 22 11.40 -25.98 13.91
C THR A 22 12.82 -25.92 14.48
N SER A 23 13.34 -24.72 14.73
CA SER A 23 14.66 -24.50 15.32
C SER A 23 14.69 -24.47 16.85
N GLY A 24 13.56 -24.72 17.52
CA GLY A 24 13.43 -24.60 18.98
C GLY A 24 12.44 -23.53 19.43
N VAL A 25 12.36 -23.32 20.74
CA VAL A 25 11.49 -22.30 21.36
C VAL A 25 12.21 -20.96 21.38
N ILE A 26 11.52 -19.91 20.98
CA ILE A 26 12.02 -18.53 20.98
C ILE A 26 11.05 -17.65 21.76
N ASP A 27 11.60 -16.87 22.68
CA ASP A 27 10.86 -15.85 23.41
C ASP A 27 10.85 -14.54 22.62
N TYR A 28 9.66 -13.98 22.47
CA TYR A 28 9.42 -12.74 21.76
C TYR A 28 8.91 -11.68 22.72
N HIS A 29 9.56 -10.52 22.70
CA HIS A 29 8.98 -9.31 23.26
C HIS A 29 7.93 -8.76 22.28
N VAL A 30 6.75 -8.49 22.81
CA VAL A 30 5.57 -7.97 22.10
C VAL A 30 5.44 -6.47 22.40
N PRO A 31 6.03 -5.58 21.59
CA PRO A 31 5.88 -4.15 21.82
C PRO A 31 4.44 -3.72 21.59
N THR A 32 4.01 -2.62 22.20
CA THR A 32 2.69 -1.99 21.97
C THR A 32 2.45 -1.61 20.50
N SER A 33 3.52 -1.48 19.71
CA SER A 33 3.45 -1.23 18.26
C SER A 33 3.18 -2.47 17.42
N ALA A 34 3.20 -3.68 18.00
CA ALA A 34 2.97 -4.91 17.26
C ALA A 34 1.52 -5.01 16.80
N VAL A 35 1.30 -5.51 15.60
CA VAL A 35 -0.03 -5.77 15.06
C VAL A 35 -0.41 -7.21 15.38
N LEU A 36 -1.36 -7.37 16.28
CA LEU A 36 -1.88 -8.68 16.68
C LEU A 36 -3.26 -8.87 16.04
N ILE A 37 -3.39 -9.90 15.21
CA ILE A 37 -4.65 -10.23 14.53
C ILE A 37 -5.01 -11.68 14.79
N HIS A 38 -6.16 -11.93 15.41
CA HIS A 38 -6.71 -13.27 15.55
C HIS A 38 -8.11 -13.32 14.96
N THR A 39 -8.45 -14.38 14.22
CA THR A 39 -9.75 -14.51 13.54
C THR A 39 -10.10 -13.29 12.68
N ARG A 40 -9.08 -12.71 12.03
CA ARG A 40 -9.16 -11.49 11.20
C ARG A 40 -9.68 -10.25 11.94
N LYS A 41 -9.44 -10.15 13.25
CA LYS A 41 -9.76 -8.97 14.06
C LYS A 41 -8.53 -8.50 14.84
N PRO A 42 -8.35 -7.18 15.02
CA PRO A 42 -7.34 -6.66 15.94
C PRO A 42 -7.66 -7.14 17.35
N THR A 43 -6.63 -7.57 18.06
CA THR A 43 -6.77 -8.17 19.37
C THR A 43 -5.53 -7.88 20.23
N ASP A 44 -5.56 -8.30 21.49
CA ASP A 44 -4.38 -8.41 22.34
C ASP A 44 -3.79 -9.84 22.31
N LEU A 45 -2.67 -10.01 23.00
CA LEU A 45 -1.94 -11.28 23.07
C LEU A 45 -2.71 -12.38 23.82
N THR A 46 -3.62 -12.02 24.73
CA THR A 46 -4.36 -12.97 25.57
C THR A 46 -5.43 -13.72 24.78
N ALA A 47 -5.85 -13.19 23.63
CA ALA A 47 -6.76 -13.88 22.72
C ALA A 47 -6.14 -15.07 21.98
N PHE A 48 -4.83 -15.28 22.08
CA PHE A 48 -4.14 -16.41 21.47
C PHE A 48 -3.98 -17.56 22.47
N THR A 49 -4.64 -18.69 22.19
CA THR A 49 -4.53 -19.88 23.04
C THR A 49 -3.21 -20.60 22.83
N VAL A 50 -2.60 -21.08 23.92
CA VAL A 50 -1.45 -22.00 23.87
C VAL A 50 -1.79 -23.23 23.02
N GLY A 51 -0.84 -23.68 22.20
CA GLY A 51 -1.01 -24.75 21.22
C GLY A 51 -1.50 -24.28 19.84
N LEU A 52 -1.86 -23.01 19.69
CA LEU A 52 -2.29 -22.45 18.41
C LEU A 52 -1.13 -22.32 17.43
N GLU A 53 -1.35 -22.71 16.18
CA GLU A 53 -0.43 -22.39 15.08
C GLU A 53 -0.51 -20.91 14.74
N VAL A 54 0.63 -20.23 14.80
CA VAL A 54 0.76 -18.80 14.59
C VAL A 54 1.81 -18.49 13.53
N THR A 55 1.58 -17.41 12.80
CA THR A 55 2.55 -16.75 11.93
C THR A 55 3.03 -15.47 12.58
N VAL A 56 4.35 -15.28 12.64
CA VAL A 56 4.98 -14.07 13.15
C VAL A 56 5.83 -13.39 12.10
N ARG A 57 5.77 -12.05 12.09
CA ARG A 57 6.75 -11.23 11.40
C ARG A 57 7.67 -10.62 12.44
N VAL A 58 8.96 -10.88 12.28
CA VAL A 58 9.99 -10.46 13.23
C VAL A 58 11.06 -9.61 12.55
N GLY A 59 11.55 -8.62 13.27
CA GLY A 59 12.72 -7.81 12.93
C GLY A 59 13.95 -8.25 13.71
N ARG A 60 15.12 -7.92 13.18
CA ARG A 60 16.33 -7.87 13.99
C ARG A 60 16.29 -6.59 14.83
N SER A 61 16.44 -6.72 16.15
CA SER A 61 16.70 -5.59 17.03
C SER A 61 18.20 -5.31 17.10
N SER A 62 18.57 -4.09 17.45
CA SER A 62 19.97 -3.69 17.69
C SER A 62 20.59 -4.40 18.88
N ASN A 63 19.78 -4.84 19.85
CA ASN A 63 20.21 -5.58 21.04
C ASN A 63 20.21 -7.12 20.83
N GLY A 64 20.04 -7.61 19.60
CA GLY A 64 20.04 -9.03 19.28
C GLY A 64 18.73 -9.77 19.57
N GLN A 65 17.82 -9.22 20.38
CA GLN A 65 16.52 -9.85 20.64
C GLN A 65 15.58 -9.73 19.43
N PRO A 66 14.84 -10.78 19.04
CA PRO A 66 13.87 -10.68 17.97
C PRO A 66 12.71 -9.73 18.36
N ARG A 67 12.51 -8.66 17.58
CA ARG A 67 11.37 -7.77 17.78
C ARG A 67 10.16 -8.27 17.00
N LEU A 68 9.05 -8.53 17.67
CA LEU A 68 7.80 -8.88 17.03
C LEU A 68 7.15 -7.65 16.37
N TYR A 69 6.75 -7.76 15.10
CA TYR A 69 5.96 -6.77 14.36
C TYR A 69 4.53 -7.22 14.13
N ASP A 70 4.34 -8.48 13.76
CA ASP A 70 3.03 -9.08 13.55
C ASP A 70 2.97 -10.43 14.28
N LEU A 71 1.83 -10.76 14.87
CA LEU A 71 1.47 -12.11 15.32
C LEU A 71 0.03 -12.37 14.91
N THR A 72 -0.19 -13.46 14.17
CA THR A 72 -1.50 -13.84 13.68
C THR A 72 -1.69 -15.34 13.66
N ASP A 73 -2.93 -15.84 13.64
CA ASP A 73 -3.16 -17.20 13.15
C ASP A 73 -2.88 -17.29 11.63
N SER A 74 -2.67 -18.50 11.11
CA SER A 74 -2.28 -18.72 9.71
C SER A 74 -3.33 -18.23 8.69
N SER A 75 -4.62 -18.28 9.03
CA SER A 75 -5.69 -17.79 8.15
C SER A 75 -5.70 -16.26 8.10
N SER A 76 -5.55 -15.62 9.26
CA SER A 76 -5.42 -14.18 9.41
C SER A 76 -4.19 -13.63 8.70
N TRP A 77 -3.07 -14.37 8.65
CA TRP A 77 -1.86 -13.93 7.95
C TRP A 77 -2.08 -13.72 6.44
N ARG A 78 -2.78 -14.67 5.79
CA ARG A 78 -3.08 -14.61 4.35
C ARG A 78 -3.96 -13.42 4.03
N TRP A 79 -5.04 -13.28 4.80
CA TRP A 79 -5.96 -12.14 4.74
C TRP A 79 -5.21 -10.81 4.94
N LEU A 80 -4.43 -10.70 6.01
CA LEU A 80 -3.65 -9.50 6.37
C LEU A 80 -2.66 -9.11 5.27
N THR A 81 -1.99 -10.09 4.66
CA THR A 81 -1.04 -9.85 3.56
C THR A 81 -1.74 -9.26 2.34
N ARG A 82 -2.94 -9.74 2.00
CA ARG A 82 -3.75 -9.22 0.89
C ARG A 82 -4.19 -7.78 1.16
N ILE A 83 -4.86 -7.54 2.29
CA ILE A 83 -5.47 -6.22 2.58
C ILE A 83 -4.44 -5.10 2.81
N ARG A 84 -3.17 -5.45 3.04
CA ARG A 84 -2.04 -4.49 3.15
C ARG A 84 -1.39 -4.14 1.81
N ARG A 85 -1.74 -4.83 0.71
CA ARG A 85 -1.09 -4.69 -0.60
C ARG A 85 -2.07 -4.35 -1.72
N GLU A 86 -3.26 -4.93 -1.65
CA GLU A 86 -4.29 -4.84 -2.68
C GLU A 86 -5.35 -3.81 -2.33
N ILE A 87 -5.97 -3.26 -3.38
CA ILE A 87 -7.12 -2.36 -3.18
C ILE A 87 -8.27 -3.20 -2.63
N THR A 88 -8.72 -2.84 -1.44
CA THR A 88 -9.70 -3.62 -0.67
C THR A 88 -11.00 -2.85 -0.58
N GLU A 89 -12.10 -3.53 -0.84
CA GLU A 89 -13.45 -3.01 -0.62
C GLU A 89 -13.90 -3.37 0.78
N GLY A 90 -14.59 -2.46 1.45
CA GLY A 90 -15.19 -2.77 2.73
C GLY A 90 -16.11 -1.68 3.24
N THR A 91 -16.71 -1.97 4.40
CA THR A 91 -17.62 -1.05 5.10
C THR A 91 -16.89 -0.41 6.26
N ILE A 92 -17.00 0.91 6.41
CA ILE A 92 -16.44 1.63 7.55
C ILE A 92 -17.22 1.21 8.81
N THR A 93 -16.53 0.66 9.81
CA THR A 93 -17.15 0.26 11.08
C THR A 93 -16.85 1.24 12.21
N GLU A 94 -15.75 1.99 12.09
CA GLU A 94 -15.34 2.97 13.09
C GLU A 94 -14.47 4.03 12.42
N ILE A 95 -14.64 5.28 12.85
CA ILE A 95 -13.81 6.42 12.44
C ILE A 95 -13.16 6.99 13.69
N ARG A 96 -11.84 7.13 13.66
CA ARG A 96 -11.03 7.78 14.70
C ARG A 96 -10.32 8.99 14.10
N SER A 97 -9.68 9.79 14.94
CA SER A 97 -8.97 11.03 14.54
C SER A 97 -7.97 10.82 13.40
N SER A 98 -7.29 9.68 13.36
CA SER A 98 -6.29 9.35 12.32
C SER A 98 -6.45 7.95 11.72
N GLU A 99 -7.61 7.31 11.88
CA GLU A 99 -7.83 5.94 11.40
C GLU A 99 -9.25 5.72 10.88
N ILE A 100 -9.36 4.89 9.85
CA ILE A 100 -10.62 4.27 9.42
C ILE A 100 -10.50 2.77 9.71
N VAL A 101 -11.43 2.22 10.48
CA VAL A 101 -11.55 0.77 10.65
C VAL A 101 -12.51 0.25 9.58
N LEU A 102 -11.99 -0.64 8.74
CA LEU A 102 -12.73 -1.22 7.62
C LEU A 102 -13.07 -2.68 7.92
N LYS A 103 -14.32 -3.07 7.74
CA LYS A 103 -14.72 -4.46 7.57
C LYS A 103 -14.55 -4.87 6.12
N ASP A 104 -13.55 -5.68 5.83
CA ASP A 104 -13.26 -6.22 4.50
C ASP A 104 -14.48 -6.99 3.97
N ARG A 105 -14.95 -6.64 2.78
CA ARG A 105 -16.15 -7.23 2.18
C ARG A 105 -15.95 -8.70 1.80
N ALA A 106 -14.73 -9.08 1.42
CA ALA A 106 -14.43 -10.42 0.92
C ALA A 106 -14.36 -11.48 2.02
N GLU A 107 -13.69 -11.18 3.13
CA GLU A 107 -13.45 -12.16 4.21
C GLU A 107 -13.97 -11.71 5.58
N GLY A 108 -14.63 -10.56 5.67
CA GLY A 108 -15.32 -10.08 6.88
C GLY A 108 -14.41 -9.59 8.00
N GLY A 109 -13.10 -9.60 7.81
CA GLY A 109 -12.12 -9.16 8.81
C GLY A 109 -12.14 -7.65 9.05
N LEU A 110 -11.78 -7.22 10.26
CA LEU A 110 -11.69 -5.82 10.65
C LEU A 110 -10.25 -5.35 10.62
N TYR A 111 -9.97 -4.24 9.94
CA TYR A 111 -8.62 -3.69 9.90
C TYR A 111 -8.58 -2.17 10.03
N PRO A 112 -7.77 -1.63 10.98
CA PRO A 112 -7.53 -0.19 11.08
C PRO A 112 -6.51 0.26 10.03
N TYR A 113 -6.92 1.17 9.17
CA TYR A 113 -6.05 1.87 8.24
C TYR A 113 -5.72 3.26 8.78
N ARG A 114 -4.42 3.57 8.85
CA ARG A 114 -3.97 4.91 9.20
C ARG A 114 -4.25 5.91 8.08
N ILE A 115 -4.74 7.07 8.47
CA ILE A 115 -4.97 8.23 7.62
C ILE A 115 -3.97 9.30 8.02
N THR A 116 -3.31 9.89 7.02
CA THR A 116 -2.29 10.93 7.21
C THR A 116 -2.47 12.01 6.15
N GLU A 117 -1.71 13.09 6.22
CA GLU A 117 -1.66 14.13 5.17
C GLU A 117 -1.26 13.59 3.79
N LYS A 118 -0.62 12.42 3.74
CA LYS A 118 -0.25 11.74 2.49
C LYS A 118 -1.40 10.90 1.91
N SER A 119 -2.46 10.68 2.68
CA SER A 119 -3.67 10.02 2.20
C SER A 119 -4.40 10.93 1.20
N ARG A 120 -5.03 10.31 0.20
CA ARG A 120 -5.87 10.99 -0.78
C ARG A 120 -7.27 10.45 -0.66
N LEU A 121 -8.18 11.28 -0.19
CA LEU A 121 -9.58 10.92 0.02
C LEU A 121 -10.39 11.56 -1.11
N GLU A 122 -11.31 10.78 -1.67
CA GLU A 122 -12.21 11.22 -2.73
C GLU A 122 -13.61 10.68 -2.48
N ARG A 123 -14.60 11.56 -2.66
CA ARG A 123 -16.03 11.21 -2.64
C ARG A 123 -16.65 11.85 -3.88
N ASP A 124 -17.41 11.04 -4.63
CA ASP A 124 -18.11 11.48 -5.84
C ASP A 124 -17.21 12.26 -6.85
N GLY A 125 -15.97 11.78 -7.02
CA GLY A 125 -15.00 12.37 -7.95
C GLY A 125 -14.35 13.68 -7.46
N LYS A 126 -14.61 14.10 -6.23
CA LYS A 126 -14.07 15.33 -5.64
C LYS A 126 -13.15 15.02 -4.45
N PRO A 127 -12.11 15.83 -4.21
CA PRO A 127 -11.33 15.74 -2.98
C PRO A 127 -12.24 15.76 -1.76
N ALA A 128 -11.98 14.86 -0.83
CA ALA A 128 -12.73 14.72 0.41
C ALA A 128 -11.79 14.73 1.62
N SER A 129 -12.38 14.81 2.80
CA SER A 129 -11.76 14.72 4.10
C SER A 129 -12.36 13.57 4.90
N MET A 130 -11.81 13.27 6.07
CA MET A 130 -12.38 12.24 6.97
C MET A 130 -13.81 12.58 7.41
N ALA A 131 -14.16 13.86 7.54
CA ALA A 131 -15.48 14.31 7.96
C ALA A 131 -16.57 14.04 6.91
N ASP A 132 -16.16 13.81 5.66
CA ASP A 132 -17.07 13.48 4.56
C ASP A 132 -17.44 12.00 4.53
N TYR A 133 -16.95 11.17 5.47
CA TYR A 133 -17.28 9.75 5.58
C TYR A 133 -17.99 9.44 6.88
N ALA A 134 -18.84 8.42 6.86
CA ALA A 134 -19.60 7.94 8.02
C ALA A 134 -19.42 6.44 8.24
N VAL A 135 -19.70 5.98 9.46
CA VAL A 135 -19.85 4.56 9.75
C VAL A 135 -21.00 4.00 8.91
N GLY A 136 -20.78 2.85 8.28
CA GLY A 136 -21.70 2.24 7.32
C GLY A 136 -21.38 2.53 5.86
N ASP A 137 -20.55 3.55 5.55
CA ASP A 137 -20.14 3.82 4.18
C ASP A 137 -19.32 2.65 3.60
N THR A 138 -19.59 2.32 2.34
CA THR A 138 -18.77 1.37 1.57
C THR A 138 -17.72 2.12 0.78
N VAL A 139 -16.45 1.75 0.96
CA VAL A 139 -15.30 2.41 0.34
C VAL A 139 -14.29 1.41 -0.20
N TRP A 140 -13.44 1.87 -1.11
CA TRP A 140 -12.26 1.16 -1.59
C TRP A 140 -11.01 1.85 -1.03
N ILE A 141 -10.20 1.08 -0.31
CA ILE A 141 -8.93 1.53 0.25
C ILE A 141 -7.76 0.98 -0.57
N ALA A 142 -6.90 1.87 -1.05
CA ALA A 142 -5.59 1.50 -1.55
C ALA A 142 -4.55 1.61 -0.42
N PRO A 143 -3.94 0.49 0.02
CA PRO A 143 -3.03 0.50 1.16
C PRO A 143 -1.57 0.70 0.77
N ARG A 144 -0.78 1.14 1.76
CA ARG A 144 0.67 1.00 1.80
C ARG A 144 1.08 0.49 3.16
N MET A 145 1.85 -0.59 3.18
CA MET A 145 2.46 -1.12 4.40
C MET A 145 3.54 -0.17 4.92
N LEU A 146 3.51 0.10 6.23
CA LEU A 146 4.50 0.89 6.95
C LEU A 146 5.61 -0.02 7.50
N PRO A 147 6.80 0.54 7.82
CA PRO A 147 7.88 -0.21 8.45
C PRO A 147 7.46 -0.93 9.75
N SER A 148 6.54 -0.31 10.52
CA SER A 148 5.99 -0.87 11.76
C SER A 148 5.12 -2.12 11.58
N GLY A 149 4.69 -2.44 10.35
CA GLY A 149 3.73 -3.51 10.07
C GLY A 149 2.32 -2.98 9.80
N ALA A 150 1.91 -1.88 10.43
CA ALA A 150 0.62 -1.23 10.16
C ALA A 150 0.45 -0.84 8.68
N ALA A 151 -0.79 -0.62 8.23
CA ALA A 151 -1.07 -0.10 6.91
C ALA A 151 -1.61 1.34 6.98
N MET A 152 -1.15 2.17 6.06
CA MET A 152 -1.71 3.48 5.78
C MET A 152 -2.60 3.37 4.54
N ALA A 153 -3.78 3.98 4.55
CA ALA A 153 -4.55 4.17 3.32
C ALA A 153 -3.87 5.28 2.50
N THR A 154 -3.24 4.93 1.37
CA THR A 154 -2.76 5.94 0.42
C THR A 154 -3.91 6.59 -0.32
N ALA A 155 -4.99 5.84 -0.54
CA ALA A 155 -6.23 6.37 -1.07
C ALA A 155 -7.47 5.75 -0.43
N VAL A 156 -8.54 6.55 -0.33
CA VAL A 156 -9.90 6.12 0.03
C VAL A 156 -10.83 6.71 -1.03
N ALA A 157 -11.65 5.88 -1.67
CA ALA A 157 -12.55 6.33 -2.73
C ALA A 157 -13.84 5.51 -2.81
N GLY A 158 -14.83 6.03 -3.53
CA GLY A 158 -16.11 5.36 -3.81
C GLY A 158 -16.07 4.32 -4.95
N SER A 159 -14.90 3.98 -5.50
CA SER A 159 -14.74 2.86 -6.42
C SER A 159 -13.32 2.30 -6.44
N LYS A 160 -13.16 1.04 -6.87
CA LYS A 160 -11.85 0.41 -7.05
C LYS A 160 -10.99 1.17 -8.08
N ALA A 161 -11.60 1.66 -9.14
CA ALA A 161 -10.91 2.41 -10.20
C ALA A 161 -10.38 3.75 -9.66
N ALA A 162 -11.22 4.52 -8.97
CA ALA A 162 -10.81 5.79 -8.35
C ALA A 162 -9.69 5.59 -7.32
N ALA A 163 -9.81 4.60 -6.43
CA ALA A 163 -8.75 4.25 -5.48
C ALA A 163 -7.43 3.89 -6.19
N GLY A 164 -7.51 3.20 -7.34
CA GLY A 164 -6.37 2.87 -8.19
C GLY A 164 -5.70 4.10 -8.80
N VAL A 165 -6.49 5.03 -9.33
CA VAL A 165 -6.01 6.32 -9.85
C VAL A 165 -5.32 7.09 -8.74
N LEU A 166 -5.97 7.34 -7.61
CA LEU A 166 -5.40 8.08 -6.48
C LEU A 166 -4.11 7.42 -5.95
N ARG A 167 -4.07 6.08 -5.87
CA ARG A 167 -2.85 5.34 -5.52
C ARG A 167 -1.72 5.65 -6.48
N GLU A 168 -1.95 5.60 -7.79
CA GLU A 168 -0.93 5.93 -8.79
C GLU A 168 -0.51 7.40 -8.72
N ARG A 169 -1.46 8.32 -8.50
CA ARG A 169 -1.16 9.76 -8.32
C ARG A 169 -0.26 10.04 -7.12
N SER A 170 -0.27 9.18 -6.09
CA SER A 170 0.61 9.29 -4.93
C SER A 170 2.05 8.82 -5.17
N GLN A 171 2.32 8.13 -6.29
CA GLN A 171 3.64 7.58 -6.58
C GLN A 171 4.55 8.60 -7.29
N PRO A 172 5.88 8.54 -7.04
CA PRO A 172 6.86 9.35 -7.77
C PRO A 172 7.08 8.85 -9.21
N THR A 173 6.34 7.83 -9.63
CA THR A 173 6.42 7.27 -10.98
C THR A 173 5.03 6.96 -11.49
N VAL A 174 4.79 7.26 -12.75
CA VAL A 174 3.59 6.88 -13.48
C VAL A 174 3.99 6.12 -14.74
N THR A 175 3.24 5.07 -15.07
CA THR A 175 3.51 4.27 -16.28
C THR A 175 2.27 4.27 -17.15
N GLY A 176 2.46 4.44 -18.45
CA GLY A 176 1.34 4.57 -19.36
C GLY A 176 1.76 4.65 -20.82
N THR A 177 0.74 4.81 -21.65
CA THR A 177 0.89 5.04 -23.09
C THR A 177 0.82 6.53 -23.36
N VAL A 178 1.73 7.04 -24.19
CA VAL A 178 1.72 8.42 -24.64
C VAL A 178 0.53 8.65 -25.55
N GLU A 179 -0.36 9.56 -25.18
CA GLU A 179 -1.42 10.05 -26.07
C GLU A 179 -0.93 11.26 -26.87
N LYS A 180 -0.22 12.17 -26.20
CA LYS A 180 0.31 13.39 -26.81
C LYS A 180 1.67 13.74 -26.21
N TRP A 181 2.60 14.15 -27.07
CA TRP A 181 3.90 14.70 -26.69
C TRP A 181 4.07 16.06 -27.35
N ASP A 182 4.26 17.10 -26.54
CA ASP A 182 4.56 18.45 -27.01
C ASP A 182 5.92 18.85 -26.47
N LEU A 183 6.91 18.82 -27.37
CA LEU A 183 8.29 19.16 -27.05
C LEU A 183 8.45 20.66 -26.77
N ALA A 184 7.73 21.52 -27.51
CA ALA A 184 7.84 22.96 -27.39
C ALA A 184 7.19 23.46 -26.10
N GLY A 185 5.95 23.02 -25.84
CA GLY A 185 5.23 23.31 -24.60
C GLY A 185 5.65 22.45 -23.40
N ARG A 186 6.63 21.55 -23.59
CA ARG A 186 7.16 20.63 -22.56
C ARG A 186 6.06 19.90 -21.80
N SER A 187 5.08 19.36 -22.52
CA SER A 187 3.94 18.67 -21.93
C SER A 187 3.79 17.25 -22.46
N LEU A 188 3.48 16.33 -21.54
CA LEU A 188 3.27 14.93 -21.82
C LEU A 188 1.86 14.53 -21.38
N THR A 189 1.03 14.06 -22.31
CA THR A 189 -0.26 13.45 -21.99
C THR A 189 -0.12 11.93 -21.98
N LEU A 190 -0.39 11.31 -20.83
CA LEU A 190 -0.35 9.86 -20.63
C LEU A 190 -1.73 9.31 -20.31
N LYS A 191 -2.09 8.22 -21.00
CA LYS A 191 -3.09 7.27 -20.52
C LYS A 191 -2.41 6.27 -19.59
N THR A 192 -2.71 6.32 -18.31
CA THR A 192 -1.99 5.54 -17.30
C THR A 192 -2.52 4.11 -17.20
N ARG A 193 -1.78 3.25 -16.48
CA ARG A 193 -2.23 1.88 -16.19
C ARG A 193 -3.52 1.85 -15.37
N ALA A 194 -3.73 2.83 -14.50
CA ALA A 194 -4.94 2.94 -13.69
C ALA A 194 -6.15 3.46 -14.48
N GLY A 195 -5.98 3.80 -15.77
CA GLY A 195 -7.04 4.37 -16.61
C GLY A 195 -7.17 5.90 -16.48
N ASP A 196 -6.28 6.56 -15.74
CA ASP A 196 -6.23 8.02 -15.64
C ASP A 196 -5.67 8.64 -16.92
N ARG A 197 -6.05 9.89 -17.17
CA ARG A 197 -5.43 10.72 -18.21
C ARG A 197 -4.68 11.86 -17.54
N ARG A 198 -3.35 11.81 -17.58
CA ARG A 198 -2.49 12.80 -16.91
C ARG A 198 -1.79 13.69 -17.92
N ILE A 199 -1.92 14.99 -17.73
CA ILE A 199 -1.11 16.01 -18.42
C ILE A 199 0.01 16.38 -17.46
N LEU A 200 1.25 16.12 -17.86
CA LEU A 200 2.43 16.30 -17.03
C LEU A 200 3.35 17.35 -17.64
N VAL A 201 3.80 18.28 -16.82
CA VAL A 201 4.86 19.22 -17.20
C VAL A 201 6.20 18.50 -17.16
N VAL A 202 7.01 18.69 -18.19
CA VAL A 202 8.30 18.05 -18.35
C VAL A 202 9.40 19.05 -18.05
N ALA A 203 10.33 18.66 -17.19
CA ALA A 203 11.44 19.53 -16.82
C ALA A 203 12.39 19.75 -18.02
N ASN A 204 13.07 20.90 -18.05
CA ASN A 204 13.97 21.27 -19.14
C ASN A 204 15.12 20.27 -19.31
N ASP A 205 15.61 19.75 -18.19
CA ASP A 205 16.67 18.76 -18.03
C ASP A 205 16.17 17.31 -18.08
N CYS A 206 14.91 17.06 -18.48
CA CYS A 206 14.36 15.73 -18.49
C CYS A 206 15.13 14.78 -19.43
N VAL A 207 15.64 13.69 -18.87
CA VAL A 207 16.36 12.65 -19.64
C VAL A 207 15.39 11.57 -20.12
N ILE A 208 15.43 11.25 -21.41
CA ILE A 208 14.66 10.14 -21.99
C ILE A 208 15.61 8.96 -22.20
N ARG A 209 15.25 7.79 -21.67
CA ARG A 209 16.04 6.57 -21.76
C ARG A 209 15.31 5.46 -22.51
N ARG A 210 16.07 4.64 -23.24
CA ARG A 210 15.66 3.37 -23.83
C ARG A 210 16.80 2.37 -23.65
N ASP A 211 16.48 1.19 -23.13
CA ASP A 211 17.47 0.11 -22.91
C ASP A 211 18.73 0.59 -22.18
N GLY A 212 18.54 1.40 -21.13
CA GLY A 212 19.61 1.95 -20.30
C GLY A 212 20.34 3.18 -20.87
N LYS A 213 20.15 3.49 -22.15
CA LYS A 213 20.84 4.60 -22.85
C LYS A 213 19.95 5.84 -22.98
N THR A 214 20.56 7.01 -22.92
CA THR A 214 19.87 8.28 -23.23
C THR A 214 19.58 8.34 -24.72
N VAL A 215 18.36 8.76 -25.09
CA VAL A 215 17.92 8.93 -26.47
C VAL A 215 17.34 10.32 -26.70
N PRO A 216 17.34 10.82 -27.95
CA PRO A 216 16.75 12.12 -28.27
C PRO A 216 15.24 12.18 -27.99
N ALA A 217 14.73 13.36 -27.65
CA ALA A 217 13.31 13.55 -27.37
C ALA A 217 12.39 13.28 -28.58
N ALA A 218 12.90 13.42 -29.79
CA ALA A 218 12.17 13.09 -31.03
C ALA A 218 11.76 11.60 -31.14
N VAL A 219 12.37 10.72 -30.33
CA VAL A 219 12.03 9.30 -30.27
C VAL A 219 10.71 9.05 -29.54
N LEU A 220 10.27 10.01 -28.71
CA LEU A 220 9.01 9.94 -27.99
C LEU A 220 7.85 10.31 -28.91
N LYS A 221 6.95 9.36 -29.16
CA LYS A 221 5.78 9.54 -30.05
C LYS A 221 4.52 9.04 -29.37
N ALA A 222 3.35 9.46 -29.86
CA ALA A 222 2.07 8.86 -29.47
C ALA A 222 2.10 7.33 -29.68
N GLY A 223 1.46 6.60 -28.78
CA GLY A 223 1.49 5.13 -28.73
C GLY A 223 2.71 4.54 -28.03
N ALA A 224 3.77 5.32 -27.77
CA ALA A 224 4.91 4.83 -27.01
C ALA A 224 4.51 4.47 -25.57
N TYR A 225 5.09 3.40 -25.05
CA TYR A 225 4.88 2.98 -23.66
C TYR A 225 6.08 3.39 -22.81
N LEU A 226 5.83 4.03 -21.66
CA LEU A 226 6.92 4.55 -20.83
C LEU A 226 6.58 4.57 -19.34
N THR A 227 7.63 4.67 -18.52
CA THR A 227 7.55 5.12 -17.14
C THR A 227 8.13 6.52 -17.02
N ALA A 228 7.33 7.47 -16.54
CA ALA A 228 7.76 8.82 -16.19
C ALA A 228 8.07 8.90 -14.69
N HIS A 229 9.23 9.43 -14.34
CA HIS A 229 9.66 9.74 -12.99
C HIS A 229 9.35 11.21 -12.70
N ILE A 230 8.49 11.42 -11.72
CA ILE A 230 7.99 12.72 -11.29
C ILE A 230 8.78 13.14 -10.05
N LYS A 231 9.31 14.35 -10.07
CA LYS A 231 9.91 14.99 -8.90
C LYS A 231 9.01 16.13 -8.47
N ARG A 232 8.78 16.22 -7.15
CA ARG A 232 8.16 17.37 -6.51
C ARG A 232 9.24 18.39 -6.22
N PHE A 233 9.03 19.60 -6.70
CA PHE A 233 9.83 20.77 -6.38
C PHE A 233 9.19 21.52 -5.21
N GLU A 234 9.85 22.57 -4.76
CA GLU A 234 9.28 23.53 -3.81
C GLU A 234 7.93 24.05 -4.34
N GLU A 235 7.05 24.46 -3.43
CA GLU A 235 5.67 24.91 -3.74
C GLU A 235 4.73 23.83 -4.31
N GLY A 236 5.14 22.55 -4.31
CA GLY A 236 4.30 21.44 -4.72
C GLY A 236 4.21 21.24 -6.23
N VAL A 237 5.03 21.94 -7.01
CA VAL A 237 5.09 21.77 -8.47
C VAL A 237 5.68 20.40 -8.81
N GLU A 238 4.93 19.58 -9.55
CA GLU A 238 5.37 18.28 -10.05
C GLU A 238 5.90 18.40 -11.48
N ARG A 239 7.14 17.95 -11.74
CA ARG A 239 7.67 17.86 -13.11
C ARG A 239 8.27 16.49 -13.40
N VAL A 240 8.16 16.06 -14.64
CA VAL A 240 8.83 14.84 -15.12
C VAL A 240 10.32 15.14 -15.31
N GLN A 241 11.16 14.40 -14.60
CA GLN A 241 12.63 14.53 -14.63
C GLN A 241 13.31 13.43 -15.45
N ARG A 242 12.63 12.29 -15.61
CA ARG A 242 13.15 11.19 -16.43
C ARG A 242 12.01 10.39 -17.02
N MET A 243 12.15 10.01 -18.28
CA MET A 243 11.25 9.05 -18.92
C MET A 243 12.04 7.82 -19.34
N THR A 244 11.49 6.65 -19.12
CA THR A 244 12.07 5.38 -19.58
C THR A 244 11.09 4.72 -20.52
N LEU A 245 11.44 4.65 -21.81
CA LEU A 245 10.69 3.90 -22.83
C LEU A 245 10.79 2.40 -22.53
N LYS A 246 9.65 1.72 -22.66
CA LYS A 246 9.49 0.29 -22.36
C LYS A 246 8.75 -0.39 -23.50
N LYS A 247 8.90 -1.71 -23.60
CA LYS A 247 7.97 -2.52 -24.40
C LYS A 247 6.58 -2.48 -23.73
N PRO A 248 5.49 -2.34 -24.49
CA PRO A 248 4.16 -2.45 -23.91
C PRO A 248 3.99 -3.85 -23.28
N PRO A 249 3.20 -3.99 -22.21
CA PRO A 249 2.82 -5.32 -21.72
C PRO A 249 2.16 -6.10 -22.86
N ALA A 250 2.46 -7.39 -22.98
CA ALA A 250 1.75 -8.25 -23.91
C ALA A 250 0.24 -8.11 -23.67
N ARG A 251 -0.55 -7.90 -24.73
CA ARG A 251 -2.01 -7.91 -24.61
C ARG A 251 -2.40 -9.27 -24.01
N SER A 252 -2.96 -9.28 -22.81
CA SER A 252 -3.68 -10.46 -22.34
C SER A 252 -4.83 -10.70 -23.32
N PRO A 253 -5.02 -11.93 -23.84
CA PRO A 253 -6.21 -12.22 -24.64
C PRO A 253 -7.43 -11.86 -23.81
N GLN A 254 -8.32 -11.04 -24.37
CA GLN A 254 -9.62 -10.76 -23.77
C GLN A 254 -10.33 -12.10 -23.62
N ARG A 255 -10.62 -12.50 -22.38
CA ARG A 255 -11.56 -13.57 -22.05
C ARG A 255 -12.87 -12.93 -21.64
#